data_AF-A0A2S9J0M7-F1
#
_entry.id   AF-A0A2S9J0M7-F1
#
_cell.length_a   1.000
_cell.length_b   1.000
_cell.length_c   1.000
_cell.angle_alpha   90.00
_cell.angle_beta   90.00
_cell.angle_gamma   90.00
#
_symmetry.space_group_name_H-M   'P 1'
#
loop_
_entity.id
_entity.type
_entity.pdbx_description
1 polymer ?
#
loop_
_entity_poly.entity_id
_entity_poly.type
_entity_poly.pdbx_seq_one_letter_code
_entity_poly.pdbx_strand_id
1 'polypeptide(L)'
;MKAITKREHETLQAKLMQLARGAENPETCQAAEEGLAVLQQQYEAYHEMVEQLKACMVEYRELQKSLRSDILVPALREERKTAKFSVRDFQLMATK
;
A
#
# COMPACT_ATOMS: atom_id res chain seq x y z
N MET A 1 6.07 12.76 8.02
CA MET A 1 7.20 12.62 7.09
C MET A 1 6.66 12.77 5.67
N LYS A 2 7.16 13.72 4.88
CA LYS A 2 6.82 13.79 3.44
C LYS A 2 7.57 12.66 2.75
N ALA A 3 6.85 11.80 2.02
CA ALA A 3 7.48 10.77 1.21
C ALA A 3 8.26 11.44 0.07
N ILE A 4 9.51 11.04 -0.12
CA ILE A 4 10.34 11.49 -1.24
C ILE A 4 9.77 10.86 -2.50
N THR A 5 9.37 11.67 -3.47
CA THR A 5 8.92 11.17 -4.78
C THR A 5 10.09 10.54 -5.53
N LYS A 6 9.80 9.61 -6.45
CA LYS A 6 10.84 8.96 -7.27
C LYS A 6 11.79 9.95 -7.93
N ARG A 7 11.23 11.03 -8.48
CA ARG A 7 12.01 12.11 -9.13
C ARG A 7 12.91 12.87 -8.16
N GLU A 8 12.43 13.14 -6.94
CA GLU A 8 13.25 13.79 -5.89
C GLU A 8 14.38 12.87 -5.44
N HIS A 9 14.12 11.57 -5.33
CA HIS A 9 15.14 10.56 -5.00
C HIS A 9 16.22 10.47 -6.07
N GLU A 10 15.83 10.33 -7.35
CA GLU A 10 16.77 10.31 -8.48
C GLU A 10 17.62 11.59 -8.54
N THR A 11 17.01 12.75 -8.30
CA THR A 11 17.71 14.04 -8.28
C THR A 11 18.72 14.10 -7.12
N LEU A 12 18.33 13.63 -5.94
CA LEU A 12 19.21 13.59 -4.77
C LEU A 12 20.38 12.64 -5.01
N GLN A 13 20.12 11.44 -5.53
CA GLN A 13 21.13 10.46 -5.84
C GLN A 13 22.14 10.99 -6.87
N ALA A 14 21.68 11.64 -7.94
CA ALA A 14 22.55 12.25 -8.94
C ALA A 14 23.48 13.31 -8.33
N LYS A 15 22.96 14.17 -7.44
CA LYS A 15 23.77 15.17 -6.73
C LYS A 15 24.79 14.53 -5.80
N LEU A 16 24.39 13.50 -5.05
CA LEU A 16 25.31 12.78 -4.14
C LEU A 16 26.41 12.07 -4.93
N MET A 17 26.10 11.53 -6.10
CA MET A 17 27.10 10.89 -6.97
C MET A 17 28.10 11.89 -7.55
N GLN A 18 27.63 13.09 -7.94
CA GLN A 18 28.52 14.17 -8.35
C GLN A 18 29.46 14.61 -7.22
N LEU A 19 28.95 14.68 -5.99
CA LEU A 19 29.76 15.01 -4.82
C LEU A 19 30.79 13.91 -4.50
N ALA A 20 30.41 12.64 -4.57
CA ALA A 20 31.31 11.50 -4.37
C ALA A 20 32.50 11.55 -5.35
N ARG A 21 32.22 11.82 -6.62
CA ARG A 21 33.24 11.95 -7.69
C ARG A 21 34.11 13.18 -7.57
N GLY A 22 33.66 14.20 -6.85
CA GLY A 22 34.44 15.41 -6.57
C GLY A 22 35.37 15.29 -5.36
N ALA A 23 35.40 14.14 -4.67
CA ALA A 23 36.24 13.95 -3.51
C ALA A 23 37.73 13.88 -3.90
N GLU A 24 38.58 14.59 -3.15
CA GLU A 24 40.03 14.67 -3.42
C GLU A 24 40.76 13.34 -3.19
N ASN A 25 40.25 12.49 -2.28
CA ASN A 25 40.83 11.18 -1.98
C ASN A 25 40.12 10.07 -2.78
N PRO A 26 40.85 9.30 -3.61
CA PRO A 26 40.30 8.20 -4.39
C PRO A 26 39.59 7.12 -3.56
N GLU A 27 40.11 6.80 -2.38
CA GLU A 27 39.51 5.80 -1.49
C GLU A 27 38.16 6.29 -0.93
N THR A 28 38.07 7.59 -0.61
CA THR A 28 36.83 8.23 -0.16
C THR A 28 35.81 8.31 -1.30
N CYS A 29 36.25 8.58 -2.53
CA CYS A 29 35.40 8.55 -3.72
C CYS A 29 34.78 7.16 -3.91
N GLN A 30 35.61 6.12 -3.90
CA GLN A 30 35.15 4.75 -4.12
C GLN A 30 34.17 4.29 -3.02
N ALA A 31 34.50 4.52 -1.74
CA ALA A 31 33.62 4.16 -0.64
C ALA A 31 32.28 4.90 -0.70
N ALA A 32 32.27 6.17 -1.15
CA ALA A 32 31.04 6.94 -1.32
C ALA A 32 30.19 6.43 -2.50
N GLU A 33 30.80 6.09 -3.64
CA GLU A 33 30.08 5.51 -4.78
C GLU A 33 29.46 4.15 -4.43
N GLU A 34 30.21 3.28 -3.74
CA GLU A 34 29.71 1.98 -3.27
C GLU A 34 28.56 2.15 -2.27
N GLY A 35 28.71 3.06 -1.29
CA GLY A 35 27.65 3.35 -0.32
C GLY A 35 26.38 3.88 -0.98
N LEU A 36 26.50 4.74 -1.99
CA LEU A 36 25.34 5.27 -2.71
C LEU A 36 24.69 4.22 -3.61
N ALA A 37 25.44 3.27 -4.16
CA ALA A 37 24.89 2.13 -4.90
C ALA A 37 24.05 1.22 -3.98
N VAL A 38 24.54 0.94 -2.76
CA VAL A 38 23.78 0.18 -1.76
C VAL A 38 22.50 0.93 -1.35
N LEU A 39 22.60 2.24 -1.13
CA LEU A 39 21.45 3.07 -0.77
C LEU A 39 20.37 3.05 -1.87
N GLN A 40 20.78 3.01 -3.14
CA GLN A 40 19.87 2.91 -4.27
C GLN A 40 19.12 1.58 -4.29
N GLN A 41 19.83 0.47 -4.09
CA GLN A 41 19.22 -0.85 -4.03
C GLN A 41 18.17 -0.94 -2.91
N GLN A 42 18.47 -0.36 -1.74
CA GLN A 42 17.51 -0.30 -0.63
C GLN A 42 16.28 0.53 -0.98
N TYR A 43 16.46 1.69 -1.63
CA TYR A 43 15.34 2.50 -2.09
C TYR A 43 14.44 1.73 -3.06
N GLU A 44 15.02 1.06 -4.05
CA GLU A 44 14.27 0.27 -5.04
C GLU A 44 13.47 -0.85 -4.37
N ALA A 45 14.10 -1.60 -3.44
CA ALA A 45 13.42 -2.64 -2.68
C ALA A 45 12.24 -2.09 -1.86
N TYR A 46 12.43 -0.96 -1.16
CA TYR A 46 11.33 -0.34 -0.41
C TYR A 46 10.22 0.18 -1.32
N HIS A 47 10.58 0.75 -2.47
CA HIS A 47 9.61 1.23 -3.44
C HIS A 47 8.76 0.07 -3.99
N GLU A 48 9.40 -1.06 -4.31
CA GLU A 48 8.70 -2.27 -4.75
C GLU A 48 7.74 -2.81 -3.67
N MET A 49 8.19 -2.91 -2.41
CA MET A 49 7.33 -3.33 -1.30
C MET A 49 6.10 -2.43 -1.13
N VAL A 50 6.25 -1.12 -1.33
CA VAL A 50 5.13 -0.17 -1.28
C VAL A 50 4.15 -0.41 -2.42
N GLU A 51 4.63 -0.67 -3.64
CA GLU A 51 3.76 -1.00 -4.77
C GLU A 51 3.03 -2.34 -4.57
N GLN A 52 3.71 -3.37 -4.05
CA GLN A 52 3.10 -4.64 -3.68
C GLN A 52 2.02 -4.46 -2.61
N LEU A 53 2.27 -3.62 -1.60
CA LEU A 53 1.28 -3.31 -0.56
C LEU A 53 0.04 -2.61 -1.16
N LYS A 54 0.24 -1.67 -2.07
CA LYS A 54 -0.87 -0.99 -2.77
C LYS A 54 -1.73 -2.01 -3.55
N ALA A 55 -1.10 -2.93 -4.27
CA ALA A 55 -1.80 -3.99 -4.99
C ALA A 55 -2.63 -4.87 -4.04
N CYS A 56 -2.01 -5.35 -2.95
CA CYS A 56 -2.69 -6.14 -1.92
C CYS A 56 -3.89 -5.39 -1.31
N MET A 57 -3.77 -4.08 -1.05
CA MET A 57 -4.89 -3.27 -0.57
C MET A 57 -6.04 -3.16 -1.57
N VAL A 58 -5.75 -3.11 -2.88
CA VAL A 58 -6.78 -3.09 -3.93
C VAL A 58 -7.48 -4.44 -4.00
N GLU A 59 -6.73 -5.54 -4.07
CA GLU A 59 -7.26 -6.90 -4.09
C GLU A 59 -8.14 -7.17 -2.86
N TYR A 60 -7.72 -6.72 -1.67
CA TYR A 60 -8.51 -6.86 -0.45
C TYR A 60 -9.85 -6.11 -0.55
N ARG A 61 -9.87 -4.90 -1.11
CA ARG A 61 -11.13 -4.14 -1.30
C ARG A 61 -12.04 -4.82 -2.30
N GLU A 62 -11.49 -5.39 -3.36
CA GLU A 62 -12.27 -6.15 -4.35
C GLU A 62 -12.86 -7.41 -3.72
N LEU A 63 -12.07 -8.17 -2.96
CA LEU A 63 -12.54 -9.33 -2.22
C LEU A 63 -13.64 -8.96 -1.22
N GLN A 64 -13.48 -7.87 -0.48
CA GLN A 64 -14.50 -7.36 0.44
C GLN A 64 -15.80 -7.03 -0.29
N LYS A 65 -15.70 -6.41 -1.48
CA LYS A 65 -16.87 -6.07 -2.31
C LYS A 65 -17.59 -7.34 -2.76
N SER A 66 -16.88 -8.31 -3.32
CA SER A 66 -17.44 -9.58 -3.79
C SER A 66 -18.06 -10.39 -2.65
N LEU A 67 -17.36 -10.48 -1.51
CA LEU A 67 -17.89 -11.13 -0.31
C LEU A 67 -19.23 -10.50 0.12
N ARG A 68 -19.32 -9.17 0.08
CA ARG A 68 -20.55 -8.46 0.42
C ARG A 68 -21.65 -8.68 -0.62
N SER A 69 -21.37 -8.47 -1.90
CA SER A 69 -22.39 -8.50 -2.96
C SER A 69 -22.87 -9.90 -3.29
N ASP A 70 -21.98 -10.88 -3.27
CA ASP A 70 -22.24 -12.20 -3.86
C ASP A 70 -22.55 -13.25 -2.80
N ILE A 71 -22.07 -13.04 -1.57
CA ILE A 71 -22.23 -14.00 -0.48
C ILE A 71 -23.13 -13.43 0.61
N LEU A 72 -22.70 -12.35 1.28
CA LEU A 72 -23.39 -11.87 2.49
C LEU A 72 -24.77 -11.29 2.18
N VAL A 73 -24.90 -10.40 1.18
CA VAL A 73 -26.20 -9.80 0.86
C VAL A 73 -27.22 -10.85 0.38
N PRO A 74 -26.86 -11.80 -0.52
CA PRO A 74 -27.78 -12.87 -0.90
C PRO A 74 -28.16 -13.77 0.28
N ALA A 75 -27.19 -14.20 1.11
CA ALA A 75 -27.47 -15.01 2.28
C ALA A 75 -28.43 -14.30 3.26
N LEU A 76 -28.18 -13.01 3.55
CA LEU A 76 -29.07 -12.20 4.40
C LEU A 76 -30.47 -12.02 3.79
N ARG A 77 -30.58 -11.93 2.46
CA ARG A 77 -31.88 -11.86 1.79
C ARG A 77 -32.63 -13.17 1.88
N GLU A 78 -31.96 -14.31 1.74
CA GLU A 78 -32.59 -15.63 1.89
C GLU A 78 -33.01 -15.87 3.34
N GLU A 79 -32.16 -15.57 4.32
CA GLU A 79 -32.52 -15.60 5.75
C GLU A 79 -33.74 -14.70 6.06
N ARG A 80 -33.83 -13.53 5.43
CA ARG A 80 -34.99 -12.65 5.58
C ARG A 80 -36.27 -13.23 4.94
N LYS A 81 -36.16 -14.03 3.87
CA LYS A 81 -37.32 -14.69 3.24
C LYS A 81 -37.79 -15.89 4.06
N THR A 82 -36.87 -16.63 4.67
CA THR A 82 -37.18 -17.81 5.49
C THR A 82 -37.64 -17.43 6.90
N ALA A 83 -37.11 -16.34 7.46
CA ALA A 83 -37.65 -15.71 8.64
C ALA A 83 -39.02 -15.12 8.30
N LYS A 84 -40.11 -15.73 8.79
CA LYS A 84 -41.50 -15.26 8.65
C LYS A 84 -41.80 -13.91 9.32
N PHE A 85 -40.78 -13.10 9.61
CA PHE A 85 -40.91 -11.81 10.26
C PHE A 85 -40.88 -10.70 9.22
N SER A 86 -41.97 -9.95 9.18
CA SER A 86 -42.08 -8.74 8.37
C SER A 86 -41.20 -7.63 8.95
N VAL A 87 -40.88 -6.60 8.15
CA VAL A 87 -40.16 -5.40 8.63
C VAL A 87 -40.85 -4.77 9.85
N ARG A 88 -42.16 -4.95 9.96
CA ARG A 88 -42.99 -4.49 11.08
C ARG A 88 -42.63 -5.19 12.40
N ASP A 89 -42.26 -6.46 12.35
CA ASP A 89 -41.92 -7.26 13.53
C ASP A 89 -40.57 -6.85 14.14
N PHE A 90 -39.59 -6.50 13.29
CA PHE A 90 -38.31 -5.96 13.75
C PHE A 90 -38.44 -4.54 14.32
N GLN A 91 -39.30 -3.70 13.74
CA GLN A 91 -39.59 -2.37 14.30
C GLN A 91 -40.28 -2.46 15.67
N LEU A 92 -41.18 -3.44 15.86
CA LEU A 92 -41.85 -3.69 17.15
C LEU A 92 -40.91 -4.22 18.24
N MET A 93 -39.84 -4.93 17.89
CA MET A 93 -38.83 -5.39 18.86
C MET A 93 -37.84 -4.29 19.27
N ALA A 94 -37.58 -3.31 18.41
CA ALA A 94 -36.66 -2.20 18.71
C ALA A 94 -37.27 -1.09 19.59
N THR A 95 -38.60 -1.08 19.77
CA THR A 95 -39.34 -0.09 20.57
C THR A 95 -39.83 -0.62 21.92
N LYS A 96 -39.27 -1.74 22.43
CA LYS A 96 -39.53 -2.22 23.79
C LYS A 96 -38.36 -1.95 24.72
#